data_AF-A0ABD5LRL7-F1
#
_entry.id   AF-A0ABD5LRL7-F1
#
_cell.length_a   1.000
_cell.length_b   1.000
_cell.length_c   1.000
_cell.angle_alpha   90.00
_cell.angle_beta   90.00
_cell.angle_gamma   90.00
#
_symmetry.space_group_name_H-M   'P 1'
#
loop_
_entity.id
_entity.type
_entity.pdbx_description
1 polymer ?
#
loop_
_entity_poly.entity_id
_entity_poly.type
_entity_poly.pdbx_seq_one_letter_code
_entity_poly.pdbx_strand_id
1 'polypeptide(L)'
;MNIQQFDYHSDLLQAILWQYENADKLKSLAHFKADYFHQSTVLFWQNWYRDIFNIDTANDFGLAVWARILDVPLGIDISPSEKKQK
;
A
#
# COMPACT_ATOMS: atom_id res chain seq x y z
N MET A 1 11.86 4.78 -20.24
CA MET A 1 10.52 4.94 -19.62
C MET A 1 10.77 5.39 -18.19
N ASN A 2 10.41 6.63 -17.84
CA ASN A 2 10.66 7.17 -16.50
C ASN A 2 9.34 7.08 -15.73
N ILE A 3 9.20 6.05 -14.90
CA ILE A 3 8.01 5.85 -14.06
C ILE A 3 8.15 6.84 -12.90
N GLN A 4 7.14 7.69 -12.70
CA GLN A 4 7.14 8.65 -11.58
C GLN A 4 7.18 7.87 -10.27
N GLN A 5 8.29 8.01 -9.53
CA GLN A 5 8.40 7.42 -8.20
C GLN A 5 7.50 8.19 -7.24
N PHE A 6 6.79 7.47 -6.37
CA PHE A 6 6.04 8.09 -5.30
C PHE A 6 7.01 8.74 -4.34
N ASP A 7 6.95 10.07 -4.26
CA ASP A 7 7.70 10.83 -3.28
C ASP A 7 6.85 11.00 -2.03
N TYR A 8 7.13 10.15 -1.04
CA TYR A 8 6.47 10.21 0.25
C TYR A 8 7.20 11.23 1.12
N HIS A 9 7.01 12.52 0.85
CA HIS A 9 7.49 13.62 1.68
C HIS A 9 6.84 13.54 3.08
N SER A 10 7.42 12.71 3.94
CA SER A 10 6.86 12.26 5.21
C SER A 10 7.75 12.66 6.40
N ASP A 11 8.75 13.51 6.19
CA ASP A 11 9.64 13.89 7.29
C ASP A 11 9.03 15.02 8.12
N LEU A 12 7.94 14.68 8.84
CA LEU A 12 7.24 15.56 9.78
C LEU A 12 8.18 16.11 10.86
N LEU A 13 9.29 15.41 11.12
CA LEU A 13 10.30 15.79 12.11
C LEU A 13 11.20 16.93 11.63
N GLN A 14 11.31 17.15 10.31
CA GLN A 14 12.04 18.30 9.76
C GLN A 14 11.41 19.65 10.20
N ALA A 15 10.14 19.64 10.60
CA ALA A 15 9.43 20.81 11.11
C ALA A 15 9.69 21.10 12.60
N ILE A 16 10.45 20.27 13.32
CA ILE A 16 10.83 20.57 14.71
C ILE A 16 11.86 21.70 14.69
N LEU A 17 11.39 22.93 14.93
CA LEU A 17 12.25 24.09 15.14
C LEU A 17 13.23 23.81 16.29
N TRP A 18 14.52 24.07 16.04
CA TRP A 18 15.64 23.94 16.97
C TRP A 18 15.38 24.49 18.38
N GLN A 19 14.50 25.49 18.50
CA GLN A 19 14.06 26.09 19.77
C GLN A 19 13.43 25.09 20.76
N TYR A 20 12.91 23.95 20.29
CA TYR A 20 12.30 22.92 21.12
C TYR A 20 13.20 21.71 21.39
N GLU A 21 14.51 21.80 21.12
CA GLU A 21 15.44 20.69 21.35
C GLU A 21 15.48 20.19 22.80
N ASN A 22 15.14 21.01 23.79
CA ASN A 22 15.15 20.61 25.20
C ASN A 22 13.78 20.15 25.73
N ALA A 23 12.78 19.95 24.85
CA ALA A 23 11.42 19.55 25.23
C ALA A 23 11.17 18.06 24.95
N ASP A 24 11.68 17.18 25.82
CA ASP A 24 11.64 15.71 25.62
C ASP A 24 10.23 15.15 25.39
N LYS A 25 9.22 15.64 26.14
CA LYS A 25 7.82 15.20 25.97
C LYS A 25 7.24 15.57 24.61
N LEU A 26 7.63 16.73 24.09
CA LEU A 26 7.14 17.25 22.81
C LEU A 26 7.79 16.51 21.64
N LYS A 27 9.09 16.19 21.77
CA LYS A 27 9.79 15.28 20.84
C LYS A 27 9.14 13.91 20.79
N SER A 28 8.89 13.28 21.94
CA SER A 28 8.26 11.95 21.99
C SER A 28 6.88 11.94 21.33
N LEU A 29 6.07 12.99 21.55
CA LEU A 29 4.76 13.12 20.90
C LEU A 29 4.89 13.32 19.37
N ALA A 30 5.87 14.13 18.94
CA ALA A 30 6.13 14.35 17.52
C ALA A 30 6.59 13.07 16.82
N HIS A 31 7.50 12.30 17.43
CA HIS A 31 7.93 10.99 16.94
C HIS A 31 6.76 10.02 16.84
N PHE A 32 5.94 9.90 17.89
CA PHE A 32 4.77 9.01 17.86
C PHE A 32 3.81 9.36 16.72
N LYS A 33 3.57 10.65 16.48
CA LYS A 33 2.71 11.11 15.38
C LYS A 33 3.35 10.87 14.01
N ALA A 34 4.66 11.08 13.89
CA ALA A 34 5.41 10.80 12.67
C ALA A 34 5.38 9.31 12.32
N ASP A 35 5.57 8.44 13.31
CA ASP A 35 5.51 6.98 13.15
C ASP A 35 4.12 6.53 12.70
N TYR A 36 3.06 7.05 13.33
CA TYR A 36 1.69 6.77 12.91
C TYR A 36 1.44 7.22 11.47
N PHE A 37 1.91 8.41 11.09
CA PHE A 37 1.76 8.92 9.73
C PHE A 37 2.51 8.05 8.71
N HIS A 38 3.74 7.64 9.04
CA HIS A 38 4.54 6.74 8.22
C HIS A 38 3.81 5.40 8.00
N GLN A 39 3.28 4.80 9.06
CA GLN A 39 2.56 3.53 8.95
C GLN A 39 1.24 3.66 8.16
N SER A 40 0.44 4.68 8.47
CA SER A 40 -0.89 4.86 7.87
C SER A 40 -0.84 5.31 6.42
N THR A 41 0.19 6.06 6.04
CA THR A 41 0.27 6.69 4.71
C THR A 41 1.33 6.03 3.86
N VAL A 42 2.59 6.01 4.31
CA VAL A 42 3.70 5.52 3.48
C VAL A 42 3.60 4.02 3.26
N LEU A 43 3.51 3.24 4.35
CA LEU A 43 3.41 1.78 4.23
C LEU A 43 2.11 1.36 3.54
N PHE A 44 1.00 2.07 3.78
CA PHE A 44 -0.25 1.81 3.07
C PHE A 44 -0.07 1.93 1.56
N TRP A 45 0.43 3.06 1.05
CA TRP A 45 0.59 3.27 -0.38
C TRP A 45 1.65 2.38 -1.01
N GLN A 46 2.73 2.08 -0.29
CA GLN A 46 3.74 1.12 -0.77
C GLN A 46 3.17 -0.28 -0.91
N ASN A 47 2.42 -0.76 0.08
CA ASN A 47 1.76 -2.06 0.04
C ASN A 47 0.66 -2.08 -1.02
N TRP A 48 -0.13 -1.01 -1.14
CA TRP A 48 -1.15 -0.87 -2.18
C TRP A 48 -0.54 -0.96 -3.58
N TYR A 49 0.56 -0.24 -3.82
CA TYR A 49 1.26 -0.31 -5.10
C TYR A 49 1.75 -1.74 -5.37
N ARG A 50 2.43 -2.36 -4.40
CA ARG A 50 2.94 -3.73 -4.54
C ARG A 50 1.82 -4.76 -4.79
N ASP A 51 0.77 -4.72 -3.97
CA ASP A 51 -0.22 -5.78 -3.91
C ASP A 51 -1.35 -5.62 -4.92
N ILE A 52 -1.50 -4.43 -5.50
CA ILE A 52 -2.60 -4.11 -6.42
C ILE A 52 -2.06 -3.55 -7.73
N PHE A 53 -1.30 -2.44 -7.74
CA PHE A 53 -0.90 -1.81 -9.00
C PHE A 53 0.21 -2.55 -9.75
N ASN A 54 1.12 -3.22 -9.04
CA ASN A 54 2.14 -4.04 -9.67
C ASN A 54 1.60 -5.44 -9.94
N ILE A 55 1.30 -5.74 -11.21
CA ILE A 55 0.76 -7.04 -11.63
C ILE A 55 1.69 -8.21 -11.25
N ASP A 56 3.01 -8.00 -11.27
CA ASP A 56 3.99 -9.05 -10.94
C ASP A 56 3.95 -9.48 -9.46
N THR A 57 3.47 -8.60 -8.58
CA THR A 57 3.37 -8.85 -7.13
C THR A 57 1.94 -8.74 -6.60
N ALA A 58 0.95 -8.68 -7.50
CA ALA A 58 -0.43 -8.51 -7.11
C ALA A 58 -0.94 -9.75 -6.34
N ASN A 59 -1.61 -9.51 -5.22
CA ASN A 59 -2.25 -10.59 -4.46
C ASN A 59 -3.65 -10.89 -5.04
N ASP A 60 -4.32 -11.92 -4.50
CA ASP A 60 -5.66 -12.32 -4.98
C ASP A 60 -6.67 -11.17 -5.00
N PHE A 61 -6.58 -10.26 -4.03
CA PHE A 61 -7.40 -9.06 -3.99
C PHE A 61 -7.04 -8.09 -5.13
N GLY A 62 -5.76 -7.81 -5.35
CA GLY A 62 -5.30 -6.96 -6.44
C GLY A 62 -5.64 -7.51 -7.83
N LEU A 63 -5.50 -8.82 -8.02
CA LEU A 63 -5.93 -9.50 -9.25
C LEU A 63 -7.43 -9.38 -9.45
N ALA A 64 -8.25 -9.56 -8.40
CA ALA A 64 -9.71 -9.37 -8.47
C ALA A 64 -10.10 -7.94 -8.85
N VAL A 65 -9.39 -6.94 -8.33
CA VAL A 65 -9.56 -5.53 -8.72
C VAL A 65 -9.28 -5.35 -10.21
N TRP A 66 -8.15 -5.86 -10.70
CA TRP A 66 -7.81 -5.77 -12.13
C TRP A 66 -8.79 -6.50 -13.02
N ALA A 67 -9.24 -7.68 -12.63
CA ALA A 67 -10.26 -8.44 -13.36
C ALA A 67 -11.57 -7.67 -13.49
N ARG A 68 -11.96 -6.95 -12.43
CA ARG A 68 -13.13 -6.06 -12.48
C ARG A 68 -12.91 -4.85 -13.38
N ILE A 69 -11.72 -4.24 -13.36
CA ILE A 69 -11.37 -3.07 -14.21
C ILE A 69 -11.30 -3.46 -15.69
N LEU A 70 -10.70 -4.62 -15.99
CA LEU A 70 -10.49 -5.14 -17.34
C LEU A 70 -11.71 -5.91 -17.88
N ASP A 71 -12.74 -6.11 -17.05
CA ASP A 71 -13.94 -6.91 -17.32
C ASP A 71 -13.61 -8.34 -17.79
N VAL A 72 -12.59 -8.95 -17.19
CA VAL A 72 -12.15 -10.32 -17.48
C VAL A 72 -12.60 -11.22 -16.33
N PRO A 73 -13.29 -12.35 -16.60
CA PRO A 73 -13.63 -13.30 -15.56
C PRO A 73 -12.37 -14.05 -15.08
N LEU A 74 -12.01 -13.91 -13.79
CA LEU A 74 -10.99 -14.74 -13.13
C LEU A 74 -11.47 -16.16 -12.78
N GLY A 75 -12.58 -16.59 -13.37
CA GLY A 75 -13.12 -17.92 -13.15
C GLY A 75 -12.14 -18.98 -13.66
N ILE A 76 -11.88 -19.99 -12.83
CA ILE A 76 -11.25 -21.24 -13.27
C ILE A 76 -12.23 -21.86 -14.28
N ASP A 77 -11.78 -22.05 -15.52
CA ASP A 77 -12.52 -22.82 -16.52
C ASP A 77 -12.50 -24.29 -16.09
N ILE A 78 -13.46 -24.67 -15.25
CA ILE A 78 -13.72 -26.08 -14.94
C ILE A 78 -14.19 -26.76 -16.22
N SER A 79 -13.28 -27.52 -16.84
CA SER A 79 -13.60 -28.42 -17.95
C SER A 79 -14.87 -29.23 -17.62
N PRO A 80 -15.85 -29.35 -18.53
CA PRO A 80 -17.13 -30.03 -18.27
C PRO A 80 -17.05 -31.51 -17.86
N SER A 81 -15.86 -32.09 -17.78
CA SER A 81 -15.61 -33.51 -17.48
C SER A 81 -15.91 -33.93 -16.03
N GLU A 82 -16.03 -33.01 -15.07
CA GLU A 82 -16.28 -33.36 -13.66
C GLU A 82 -17.76 -33.28 -13.23
N LYS A 83 -18.67 -32.86 -14.12
CA LYS A 83 -20.13 -32.81 -13.82
C LYS A 83 -20.88 -34.13 -14.04
N LYS A 84 -20.18 -35.25 -14.22
CA LYS A 84 -20.82 -36.57 -14.28
C LYS A 84 -20.12 -37.56 -13.37
N GLN A 85 -20.57 -37.64 -12.13
CA GLN A 85 -20.90 -38.93 -11.52
C GLN A 85 -22.08 -38.73 -10.57
N LYS A 86 -23.07 -39.59 -10.76
CA LYS A 86 -24.35 -39.67 -10.04
C LYS A 86 -24.14 -39.97 -8.57
#